data_AF-A0A2Z6MS92-F1
#
_entry.id   AF-A0A2Z6MS92-F1
#
_cell.length_a   1.000
_cell.length_b   1.000
_cell.length_c   1.000
_cell.angle_alpha   90.00
_cell.angle_beta   90.00
_cell.angle_gamma   90.00
#
_symmetry.space_group_name_H-M   'P 1'
#
loop_
_entity.id
_entity.type
_entity.pdbx_description
1 polymer ?
#
loop_
_entity_poly.entity_id
_entity_poly.type
_entity_poly.pdbx_seq_one_letter_code
_entity_poly.pdbx_strand_id
1 'polypeptide(L)'
;MLSQLNEEKLVVVGGGAAGVYGAIHAKTIAPHLNVVIIEKGKPLSKVKISGGGRCNVTNGHCADNLILAENYPRGHKELRGSFFNVHGPVDTMSWFTSHGVELKTKKNVTAVSVLSDGKFLLEIKQLPSGSAKHVEVDYLLIATGSNRQGYQLASQLGHSIVEPMPSLFTFKIEDLRLRELSGVKYLPIFELLAF
;
A
#
# COMPACT_ATOMS: atom_id res chain seq x y z
N MET A 1 -41.01 -14.54 27.87
CA MET A 1 -40.61 -13.18 27.45
C MET A 1 -39.12 -13.21 27.17
N LEU A 2 -38.73 -13.60 25.94
CA LEU A 2 -37.34 -13.55 25.50
C LEU A 2 -36.98 -12.08 25.38
N SER A 3 -36.12 -11.59 26.27
CA SER A 3 -35.53 -10.26 26.14
C SER A 3 -34.94 -10.14 24.75
N GLN A 4 -35.34 -9.10 24.01
CA GLN A 4 -34.59 -8.67 22.83
C GLN A 4 -33.13 -8.50 23.26
N LEU A 5 -32.28 -9.49 22.93
CA LEU A 5 -30.85 -9.30 22.95
C LEU A 5 -30.62 -8.22 21.91
N ASN A 6 -30.36 -6.99 22.37
CA ASN A 6 -29.87 -5.94 21.49
C ASN A 6 -28.66 -6.53 20.78
N GLU A 7 -28.77 -6.83 19.48
CA GLU A 7 -27.62 -7.29 18.71
C GLU A 7 -26.54 -6.23 18.87
N GLU A 8 -25.44 -6.60 19.55
CA GLU A 8 -24.33 -5.70 19.77
C GLU A 8 -23.84 -5.21 18.41
N LYS A 9 -23.79 -3.88 18.25
CA LYS A 9 -23.49 -3.24 16.98
C LYS A 9 -22.20 -2.44 17.10
N LEU A 10 -21.23 -2.80 16.27
CA LEU A 10 -20.00 -2.03 16.07
C LEU A 10 -20.16 -1.14 14.84
N VAL A 11 -20.05 0.16 15.04
CA VAL A 11 -20.00 1.15 13.95
C VAL A 11 -18.55 1.55 13.73
N VAL A 12 -18.03 1.28 12.55
CA VAL A 12 -16.69 1.69 12.11
C VAL A 12 -16.82 2.93 11.24
N VAL A 13 -16.18 4.03 11.66
CA VAL A 13 -16.19 5.30 10.91
C VAL A 13 -14.91 5.40 10.09
N GLY A 14 -15.03 5.27 8.77
CA GLY A 14 -13.95 5.29 7.79
C GLY A 14 -13.73 3.92 7.14
N GLY A 15 -13.91 3.86 5.82
CA GLY A 15 -13.73 2.67 4.98
C GLY A 15 -12.34 2.56 4.34
N GLY A 16 -11.30 3.07 5.01
CA GLY A 16 -9.89 2.89 4.61
C GLY A 16 -9.33 1.52 4.99
N ALA A 17 -8.03 1.29 4.77
CA ALA A 17 -7.35 0.03 5.12
C ALA A 17 -7.63 -0.40 6.58
N ALA A 18 -7.40 0.51 7.53
CA ALA A 18 -7.56 0.22 8.96
C ALA A 18 -9.02 -0.10 9.33
N GLY A 19 -10.00 0.65 8.81
CA GLY A 19 -11.41 0.44 9.14
C GLY A 19 -11.98 -0.84 8.55
N VAL A 20 -11.67 -1.13 7.27
CA VAL A 20 -12.10 -2.38 6.63
C VAL A 20 -11.42 -3.59 7.28
N TYR A 21 -10.11 -3.52 7.52
CA TYR A 21 -9.37 -4.60 8.16
C TYR A 21 -9.88 -4.87 9.58
N GLY A 22 -10.05 -3.82 10.38
CA GLY A 22 -10.58 -3.93 11.74
C GLY A 22 -12.02 -4.48 11.78
N ALA A 23 -12.88 -4.09 10.83
CA ALA A 23 -14.23 -4.61 10.72
C ALA A 23 -14.26 -6.12 10.41
N ILE A 24 -13.42 -6.57 9.47
CA ILE A 24 -13.29 -8.00 9.16
C ILE A 24 -12.80 -8.74 10.40
N HIS A 25 -11.74 -8.25 11.04
CA HIS A 25 -11.17 -8.89 12.22
C HIS A 25 -12.17 -8.98 13.38
N ALA A 26 -12.94 -7.93 13.64
CA ALA A 26 -13.99 -7.93 14.65
C ALA A 26 -15.05 -9.01 14.36
N LYS A 27 -15.45 -9.17 13.10
CA LYS A 27 -16.40 -10.21 12.67
C LYS A 27 -15.80 -11.62 12.70
N THR A 28 -14.49 -11.76 12.49
CA THR A 28 -13.77 -13.03 12.63
C THR A 28 -13.73 -13.51 14.09
N ILE A 29 -13.48 -12.60 15.04
CA ILE A 29 -13.42 -12.94 16.47
C ILE A 29 -14.82 -13.08 17.08
N ALA A 30 -15.78 -12.25 16.66
CA ALA A 30 -17.15 -12.27 17.13
C ALA A 30 -18.13 -12.38 15.93
N PRO A 31 -18.42 -13.60 15.44
CA PRO A 31 -19.29 -13.79 14.28
C PRO A 31 -20.70 -13.22 14.43
N HIS A 32 -21.20 -13.16 15.67
CA HIS A 32 -22.52 -12.61 16.01
C HIS A 32 -22.55 -11.07 16.08
N LEU A 33 -21.41 -10.39 16.15
CA LEU A 33 -21.33 -8.94 16.26
C LEU A 33 -21.83 -8.27 14.97
N ASN A 34 -22.81 -7.38 15.04
CA ASN A 34 -23.32 -6.66 13.87
C ASN A 34 -22.37 -5.50 13.53
N VAL A 35 -21.64 -5.57 12.41
CA VAL A 35 -20.62 -4.57 12.05
C VAL A 35 -21.08 -3.74 10.86
N VAL A 36 -21.08 -2.41 11.02
CA VAL A 36 -21.42 -1.45 9.97
C VAL A 36 -20.24 -0.51 9.74
N ILE A 37 -19.81 -0.35 8.49
CA ILE A 37 -18.80 0.65 8.11
C ILE A 37 -19.50 1.85 7.48
N ILE A 38 -19.20 3.05 8.00
CA ILE A 38 -19.66 4.33 7.44
C ILE A 38 -18.47 5.00 6.78
N GLU A 39 -18.53 5.21 5.46
CA GLU A 39 -17.51 5.89 4.67
C GLU A 39 -18.15 7.06 3.90
N LYS A 40 -17.49 8.22 3.91
CA LYS A 40 -17.97 9.43 3.24
C LYS A 40 -17.85 9.34 1.71
N GLY A 41 -16.79 8.70 1.23
CA GLY A 41 -16.47 8.55 -0.19
C GLY A 41 -16.57 7.11 -0.68
N LYS A 42 -15.69 6.74 -1.62
CA LYS A 42 -15.56 5.35 -2.06
C LYS A 42 -14.65 4.60 -1.08
N PRO A 43 -15.12 3.48 -0.48
CA PRO A 43 -14.29 2.64 0.38
C PRO A 43 -12.99 2.23 -0.32
N LEU A 44 -11.92 2.09 0.46
CA LEU A 44 -10.59 1.68 0.02
C LEU A 44 -9.99 2.54 -1.10
N SER A 45 -10.52 3.74 -1.38
CA SER A 45 -10.03 4.63 -2.43
C SER A 45 -8.53 4.94 -2.31
N LYS A 46 -8.04 5.22 -1.10
CA LYS A 46 -6.59 5.41 -0.83
C LYS A 46 -5.78 4.12 -0.98
N VAL A 47 -6.36 2.97 -0.63
CA VAL A 47 -5.71 1.66 -0.78
C VAL A 47 -5.55 1.32 -2.26
N LYS A 48 -6.60 1.56 -3.04
CA LYS A 48 -6.65 1.36 -4.50
C LYS A 48 -5.57 2.16 -5.23
N ILE A 49 -5.26 3.37 -4.77
CA ILE A 49 -4.18 4.19 -5.35
C ILE A 49 -2.83 3.99 -4.66
N SER A 50 -2.76 3.32 -3.50
CA SER A 50 -1.52 3.17 -2.73
C SER A 50 -0.47 2.36 -3.48
N GLY A 51 0.80 2.68 -3.24
CA GLY A 51 1.91 2.15 -4.03
C GLY A 51 1.85 2.50 -5.52
N GLY A 52 1.05 3.50 -5.94
CA GLY A 52 0.84 3.80 -7.36
C GLY A 52 -0.08 2.79 -8.04
N GLY A 53 -1.21 2.46 -7.41
CA GLY A 53 -2.20 1.49 -7.92
C GLY A 53 -1.99 0.04 -7.45
N ARG A 54 -0.95 -0.20 -6.64
CA ARG A 54 -0.45 -1.52 -6.23
C ARG A 54 -1.17 -2.19 -5.10
N CYS A 55 -1.65 -1.38 -4.16
CA CYS A 55 -1.80 -1.83 -2.79
C CYS A 55 -0.47 -2.36 -2.20
N ASN A 56 0.34 -1.47 -1.62
CA ASN A 56 1.51 -1.92 -0.82
C ASN A 56 1.00 -2.44 0.52
N VAL A 57 0.65 -3.73 0.57
CA VAL A 57 -0.10 -4.34 1.69
C VAL A 57 0.67 -4.38 3.01
N THR A 58 1.99 -4.58 2.98
CA THR A 58 2.86 -4.55 4.16
C THR A 58 4.35 -4.53 3.75
N ASN A 59 5.26 -4.37 4.72
CA ASN A 59 6.69 -4.47 4.50
C ASN A 59 7.20 -5.90 4.77
N GLY A 60 7.43 -6.68 3.70
CA GLY A 60 7.91 -8.07 3.81
C GLY A 60 9.42 -8.22 4.09
N HIS A 61 10.19 -7.13 4.19
CA HIS A 61 11.63 -7.17 4.46
C HIS A 61 11.98 -7.09 5.95
N CYS A 62 11.00 -6.79 6.81
CA CYS A 62 11.23 -6.53 8.23
C CYS A 62 10.26 -7.35 9.07
N ALA A 63 10.69 -8.56 9.47
CA ALA A 63 9.96 -9.37 10.45
C ALA A 63 10.18 -8.87 11.89
N ASP A 64 11.21 -8.04 12.10
CA ASP A 64 11.52 -7.45 13.39
C ASP A 64 10.78 -6.12 13.56
N ASN A 65 9.83 -6.11 14.50
CA ASN A 65 9.01 -4.94 14.81
C ASN A 65 9.85 -3.74 15.29
N LEU A 66 11.00 -3.97 15.94
CA LEU A 66 11.88 -2.90 16.41
C LEU A 66 12.54 -2.18 15.25
N ILE A 67 13.08 -2.93 14.28
CA ILE A 67 13.70 -2.39 13.06
C ILE A 67 12.64 -1.69 12.20
N LEU A 68 11.42 -2.25 12.14
CA LEU A 68 10.32 -1.60 11.41
C LEU A 68 9.98 -0.25 12.04
N ALA A 69 9.87 -0.20 13.37
CA ALA A 69 9.50 1.00 14.10
C ALA A 69 10.49 2.17 13.88
N GLU A 70 11.78 1.91 13.65
CA GLU A 70 12.79 2.94 13.35
C GLU A 70 12.45 3.77 12.10
N ASN A 71 11.71 3.18 11.15
CA ASN A 71 11.26 3.87 9.94
C ASN A 71 10.07 4.82 10.18
N TYR A 72 9.54 4.90 11.41
CA TYR A 72 8.37 5.70 11.77
C TYR A 72 8.65 6.62 12.96
N PRO A 73 9.38 7.74 12.79
CA PRO A 73 9.83 8.61 13.89
C PRO A 73 8.70 9.14 14.78
N ARG A 74 7.51 9.36 14.20
CA ARG A 74 6.33 9.90 14.91
C ARG A 74 5.38 8.83 15.48
N GLY A 75 5.61 7.53 15.22
CA GLY A 75 4.82 6.40 15.75
C GLY A 75 5.70 5.30 16.37
N HIS A 76 6.97 5.62 16.58
CA HIS A 76 8.02 4.67 16.93
C HIS A 76 7.76 3.92 18.24
N LYS A 77 7.21 4.61 19.25
CA LYS A 77 6.94 3.99 20.56
C LYS A 77 5.76 3.03 20.49
N GLU A 78 4.72 3.42 19.76
CA GLU A 78 3.48 2.65 19.56
C GLU A 78 3.76 1.37 18.75
N LEU A 79 4.66 1.46 17.76
CA LEU A 79 5.07 0.34 16.92
C LEU A 79 6.04 -0.64 17.60
N ARG A 80 6.70 -0.23 18.70
CA ARG A 80 7.53 -1.13 19.53
C ARG A 80 6.70 -1.98 20.51
N GLY A 81 5.47 -1.59 20.77
CA GLY A 81 4.61 -2.17 21.79
C GLY A 81 3.74 -3.33 21.30
N SER A 82 2.71 -3.66 22.10
CA SER A 82 1.79 -4.78 21.87
C SER A 82 1.09 -4.76 20.51
N PHE A 83 0.88 -3.59 19.89
CA PHE A 83 0.21 -3.46 18.59
C PHE A 83 0.84 -4.31 17.47
N PHE A 84 2.16 -4.50 17.49
CA PHE A 84 2.85 -5.31 16.49
C PHE A 84 3.22 -6.73 16.98
N ASN A 85 3.11 -7.00 18.29
CA ASN A 85 3.21 -8.36 18.83
C ASN A 85 1.91 -9.16 18.67
N VAL A 86 0.77 -8.47 18.52
CA VAL A 86 -0.53 -9.09 18.26
C VAL A 86 -0.78 -9.27 16.76
N HIS A 87 -0.39 -8.27 15.94
CA HIS A 87 -0.61 -8.35 14.50
C HIS A 87 0.40 -7.48 13.71
N GLY A 88 1.52 -8.10 13.31
CA GLY A 88 2.61 -7.47 12.56
C GLY A 88 2.61 -7.80 11.04
N PRO A 89 3.73 -7.52 10.33
CA PRO A 89 3.82 -7.75 8.89
C PRO A 89 3.67 -9.22 8.51
N VAL A 90 4.19 -10.14 9.33
CA VAL A 90 4.08 -11.58 9.12
C VAL A 90 2.62 -12.05 9.24
N ASP A 91 1.89 -11.54 10.24
CA ASP A 91 0.48 -11.86 10.41
C ASP A 91 -0.36 -11.29 9.26
N THR A 92 -0.03 -10.08 8.79
CA THR A 92 -0.68 -9.47 7.62
C THR A 92 -0.49 -10.33 6.37
N MET A 93 0.75 -10.79 6.11
CA MET A 93 1.03 -11.69 4.98
C MET A 93 0.27 -13.02 5.10
N SER A 94 0.22 -13.57 6.32
CA SER A 94 -0.50 -14.81 6.61
C SER A 94 -2.01 -14.65 6.40
N TRP A 95 -2.57 -13.50 6.80
CA TRP A 95 -3.98 -13.18 6.59
C TRP A 95 -4.34 -13.13 5.10
N PHE A 96 -3.54 -12.45 4.26
CA PHE A 96 -3.80 -12.46 2.81
C PHE A 96 -3.69 -13.86 2.21
N THR A 97 -2.68 -14.63 2.62
CA THR A 97 -2.45 -15.99 2.13
C THR A 97 -3.60 -16.93 2.53
N SER A 98 -4.11 -16.84 3.75
CA SER A 98 -5.24 -17.66 4.22
C SER A 98 -6.56 -17.33 3.52
N HIS A 99 -6.66 -16.14 2.92
CA HIS A 99 -7.80 -15.72 2.10
C HIS A 99 -7.56 -15.93 0.59
N GLY A 100 -6.57 -16.77 0.23
CA GLY A 100 -6.34 -17.21 -1.14
C GLY A 100 -5.48 -16.25 -1.99
N VAL A 101 -4.89 -15.22 -1.41
CA VAL A 101 -3.98 -14.31 -2.10
C VAL A 101 -2.55 -14.80 -1.91
N GLU A 102 -1.99 -15.45 -2.92
CA GLU A 102 -0.61 -15.94 -2.85
C GLU A 102 0.40 -14.78 -2.92
N LEU A 103 1.20 -14.63 -1.87
CA LEU A 103 2.26 -13.61 -1.79
C LEU A 103 3.62 -14.20 -2.14
N LYS A 104 4.30 -13.64 -3.14
CA LYS A 104 5.66 -14.05 -3.54
C LYS A 104 6.65 -12.93 -3.28
N THR A 105 7.56 -13.13 -2.32
CA THR A 105 8.69 -12.22 -2.08
C THR A 105 9.92 -12.66 -2.88
N LYS A 106 10.89 -11.74 -3.07
CA LYS A 106 12.15 -11.99 -3.81
C LYS A 106 11.95 -12.52 -5.24
N LYS A 107 10.78 -12.28 -5.83
CA LYS A 107 10.45 -12.57 -7.23
C LYS A 107 10.43 -11.25 -7.99
N ASN A 108 11.26 -11.16 -9.02
CA ASN A 108 11.36 -9.97 -9.83
C ASN A 108 10.77 -10.24 -11.23
N VAL A 109 9.76 -9.48 -11.64
CA VAL A 109 9.18 -9.59 -12.99
C VAL A 109 10.03 -8.78 -13.95
N THR A 110 10.77 -9.44 -14.83
CA THR A 110 11.79 -8.81 -15.69
C THR A 110 11.30 -8.54 -17.11
N ALA A 111 10.32 -9.30 -17.59
CA ALA A 111 9.73 -9.09 -18.90
C ALA A 111 8.25 -9.51 -18.94
N VAL A 112 7.52 -8.95 -19.90
CA VAL A 112 6.15 -9.34 -20.25
C VAL A 112 5.98 -9.31 -21.77
N SER A 113 5.21 -10.25 -22.31
CA SER A 113 4.73 -10.24 -23.69
C SER A 113 3.26 -10.67 -23.78
N VAL A 114 2.60 -10.32 -24.89
CA VAL A 114 1.26 -10.81 -25.22
C VAL A 114 1.39 -12.04 -26.10
N LEU A 115 0.67 -13.11 -25.75
CA LEU A 115 0.59 -14.35 -26.51
C LEU A 115 -0.46 -14.27 -27.62
N SER A 116 -0.41 -15.19 -28.57
CA SER A 116 -1.33 -15.22 -29.72
C SER A 116 -2.81 -15.42 -29.32
N ASP A 117 -3.07 -16.01 -28.15
CA ASP A 117 -4.41 -16.20 -27.59
C ASP A 117 -4.90 -15.01 -26.73
N GLY A 118 -4.12 -13.93 -26.66
CA GLY A 118 -4.44 -12.71 -25.90
C GLY A 118 -4.03 -12.75 -24.43
N LYS A 119 -3.41 -13.83 -23.94
CA LYS A 119 -2.86 -13.92 -22.58
C LYS A 119 -1.53 -13.19 -22.46
N PHE A 120 -1.05 -13.03 -21.23
CA PHE A 120 0.26 -12.46 -20.93
C PHE A 120 1.24 -13.54 -20.48
N LEU A 121 2.46 -13.50 -21.01
CA LEU A 121 3.58 -14.31 -20.56
C LEU A 121 4.54 -13.43 -19.77
N LEU A 122 4.79 -13.77 -18.50
CA LEU A 122 5.71 -13.06 -17.62
C LEU A 122 7.01 -13.84 -17.45
N GLU A 123 8.15 -13.15 -17.54
CA GLU A 123 9.43 -13.67 -17.06
C GLU A 123 9.66 -13.22 -15.61
N ILE A 124 9.84 -14.17 -14.70
CA ILE A 124 10.04 -13.93 -13.27
C ILE A 124 11.37 -14.52 -12.83
N LYS A 125 12.31 -13.67 -12.39
CA LYS A 125 13.58 -14.09 -11.79
C LYS A 125 13.47 -14.24 -10.28
N GLN A 126 13.89 -15.39 -9.76
CA GLN A 126 14.07 -15.58 -8.32
C GLN A 126 15.39 -14.94 -7.88
N LEU A 127 15.34 -14.09 -6.85
CA LEU A 127 16.54 -13.55 -6.21
C LEU A 127 16.91 -14.35 -4.96
N PRO A 128 18.22 -14.58 -4.70
CA PRO A 128 19.39 -14.15 -5.49
C PRO A 128 19.82 -15.14 -6.60
N SER A 129 19.17 -16.31 -6.71
CA SER A 129 19.61 -17.43 -7.57
C SER A 129 19.60 -17.13 -9.08
N GLY A 130 18.91 -16.08 -9.52
CA GLY A 130 18.89 -15.63 -10.92
C GLY A 130 18.05 -16.48 -11.87
N SER A 131 17.55 -17.64 -11.42
CA SER A 131 16.72 -18.53 -12.24
C SER A 131 15.42 -17.84 -12.68
N ALA A 132 15.23 -17.77 -14.00
CA ALA A 132 14.03 -17.24 -14.62
C ALA A 132 12.98 -18.34 -14.79
N LYS A 133 11.73 -18.04 -14.44
CA LYS A 133 10.56 -18.87 -14.71
C LYS A 133 9.56 -18.07 -15.53
N HIS A 134 8.90 -18.73 -16.47
CA HIS A 134 7.80 -18.15 -17.22
C HIS A 134 6.45 -18.51 -16.58
N VAL A 135 5.52 -17.55 -16.53
CA VAL A 135 4.17 -17.74 -16.02
C VAL A 135 3.18 -17.09 -16.99
N GLU A 136 2.18 -17.86 -17.41
CA GLU A 136 1.06 -17.38 -18.23
C GLU A 136 -0.10 -16.94 -17.34
N VAL A 137 -0.71 -15.80 -17.68
CA VAL A 137 -1.87 -15.26 -16.98
C VAL A 137 -2.88 -14.64 -17.95
N ASP A 138 -4.17 -14.73 -17.63
CA ASP A 138 -5.23 -14.13 -18.44
C ASP A 138 -5.31 -12.61 -18.24
N TYR A 139 -5.01 -12.12 -17.03
CA TYR A 139 -5.07 -10.70 -16.69
C TYR A 139 -3.80 -10.27 -15.97
N LEU A 140 -3.23 -9.14 -16.41
CA LEU A 140 -2.06 -8.53 -15.80
C LEU A 140 -2.36 -7.12 -15.31
N LEU A 141 -2.19 -6.90 -14.00
CA LEU A 141 -2.17 -5.58 -13.40
C LEU A 141 -0.72 -5.17 -13.13
N ILE A 142 -0.16 -4.27 -13.95
CA ILE A 142 1.14 -3.66 -13.67
C ILE A 142 0.94 -2.59 -12.63
N ALA A 143 1.32 -2.92 -11.41
CA ALA A 143 1.38 -1.98 -10.35
C ALA A 143 2.78 -2.13 -9.75
N THR A 144 3.69 -1.21 -10.06
CA THR A 144 5.06 -1.15 -9.50
C THR A 144 5.40 0.26 -9.00
N GLY A 145 4.39 1.15 -8.95
CA GLY A 145 4.53 2.56 -8.61
C GLY A 145 5.65 3.23 -9.42
N SER A 146 6.46 4.06 -8.77
CA SER A 146 7.54 4.80 -9.45
C SER A 146 8.77 3.96 -9.82
N ASN A 147 8.76 2.65 -9.56
CA ASN A 147 9.86 1.78 -9.96
C ASN A 147 9.92 1.73 -11.50
N ARG A 148 11.07 2.11 -12.07
CA ARG A 148 11.34 2.15 -13.51
C ARG A 148 11.03 0.83 -14.22
N GLN A 149 11.13 -0.28 -13.53
CA GLN A 149 10.79 -1.59 -14.07
C GLN A 149 9.34 -1.69 -14.55
N GLY A 150 8.37 -1.07 -13.86
CA GLY A 150 6.99 -1.07 -14.36
C GLY A 150 6.81 -0.32 -15.66
N TYR A 151 7.54 0.79 -15.82
CA TYR A 151 7.53 1.55 -17.06
C TYR A 151 8.09 0.72 -18.21
N GLN A 152 9.17 -0.04 -17.96
CA GLN A 152 9.73 -0.98 -18.93
C GLN A 152 8.73 -2.06 -19.32
N LEU A 153 8.04 -2.67 -18.34
CA LEU A 153 6.99 -3.67 -18.60
C LEU A 153 5.83 -3.08 -19.42
N ALA A 154 5.38 -1.87 -19.07
CA ALA A 154 4.31 -1.19 -19.82
C ALA A 154 4.74 -0.86 -21.25
N SER A 155 6.00 -0.44 -21.47
CA SER A 155 6.55 -0.22 -22.82
C SER A 155 6.65 -1.52 -23.64
N GLN A 156 6.97 -2.66 -23.03
CA GLN A 156 6.96 -3.97 -23.71
C GLN A 156 5.57 -4.37 -24.21
N LEU A 157 4.51 -3.88 -23.54
CA LEU A 157 3.12 -4.04 -23.98
C LEU A 157 2.66 -2.96 -24.98
N GLY A 158 3.57 -2.09 -25.45
CA GLY A 158 3.28 -1.06 -26.45
C GLY A 158 2.78 0.28 -25.90
N HIS A 159 2.78 0.50 -24.58
CA HIS A 159 2.40 1.79 -24.00
C HIS A 159 3.52 2.83 -24.09
N SER A 160 3.16 4.08 -24.42
CA SER A 160 4.06 5.22 -24.30
C SER A 160 4.16 5.68 -22.84
N ILE A 161 5.38 5.96 -22.38
CA ILE A 161 5.65 6.43 -21.02
C ILE A 161 5.92 7.93 -21.06
N VAL A 162 5.15 8.70 -20.31
CA VAL A 162 5.47 10.11 -20.02
C VAL A 162 6.55 10.12 -18.96
N GLU A 163 7.63 10.86 -19.21
CA GLU A 163 8.77 10.91 -18.29
C GLU A 163 8.34 11.38 -16.90
N PRO A 164 8.56 10.59 -15.85
CA PRO A 164 8.10 10.94 -14.51
C PRO A 164 8.94 12.08 -13.94
N MET A 165 8.28 13.14 -13.51
CA MET A 165 8.91 14.24 -12.79
C MET A 165 8.79 14.09 -11.27
N PRO A 166 9.81 14.47 -10.50
CA PRO A 166 9.72 14.54 -9.04
C PRO A 166 8.52 15.39 -8.61
N SER A 167 7.82 14.94 -7.57
CA SER A 167 6.69 15.64 -6.97
C SER A 167 6.70 15.41 -5.46
N LEU A 168 6.12 16.34 -4.69
CA LEU A 168 6.12 16.33 -3.22
C LEU A 168 7.52 16.30 -2.58
N PHE A 169 8.45 17.08 -3.13
CA PHE A 169 9.77 17.27 -2.54
C PHE A 169 9.88 18.64 -1.85
N THR A 170 10.75 18.72 -0.85
CA THR A 170 11.13 20.00 -0.25
C THR A 170 12.10 20.71 -1.18
N PHE A 171 11.83 21.98 -1.50
CA PHE A 171 12.80 22.80 -2.23
C PHE A 171 14.04 23.02 -1.38
N LYS A 172 15.22 22.76 -1.97
CA LYS A 172 16.49 23.19 -1.40
C LYS A 172 16.67 24.66 -1.78
N ILE A 173 16.61 25.56 -0.81
CA ILE A 173 16.82 26.99 -1.01
C ILE A 173 18.16 27.37 -0.40
N GLU A 174 19.08 27.86 -1.22
CA GLU A 174 20.42 28.31 -0.80
C GLU A 174 20.43 29.82 -0.49
N ASP A 175 19.39 30.30 0.19
CA ASP A 175 19.28 31.70 0.62
C ASP A 175 19.52 31.78 2.13
N LEU A 176 20.61 32.46 2.53
CA LEU A 176 20.98 32.62 3.92
C LEU A 176 19.91 33.35 4.74
N ARG A 177 19.12 34.24 4.11
CA ARG A 177 18.06 35.01 4.78
C ARG A 177 16.91 34.13 5.26
N LEU A 178 16.68 32.99 4.59
CA LEU A 178 15.62 32.06 4.98
C LEU A 178 16.06 31.08 6.08
N ARG A 179 17.36 31.03 6.43
CA ARG A 179 17.85 30.16 7.52
C ARG A 179 17.27 30.58 8.88
N GLU A 180 17.17 31.89 9.12
CA GLU A 180 16.59 32.44 10.35
C GLU A 180 15.08 32.18 10.45
N LEU A 181 14.42 31.88 9.33
CA LEU A 181 12.98 31.58 9.26
C LEU A 181 12.67 30.08 9.34
N SER A 182 13.67 29.24 9.62
CA SER A 182 13.48 27.79 9.77
C SER A 182 12.47 27.49 10.88
N GLY A 183 11.44 26.71 10.54
CA GLY A 183 10.38 26.31 11.49
C GLY A 183 9.19 27.27 11.59
N VAL A 184 9.27 28.47 10.97
CA VAL A 184 8.13 29.39 10.89
C VAL A 184 7.10 28.82 9.89
N LYS A 185 5.82 28.77 10.31
CA LYS A 185 4.70 28.35 9.45
C LYS A 185 3.83 29.56 9.15
N TYR A 186 3.68 29.87 7.87
CA TYR A 186 2.70 30.85 7.41
C TYR A 186 1.47 30.15 6.83
N LEU A 187 0.29 30.69 7.10
CA LEU A 187 -0.94 30.30 6.43
C LEU A 187 -0.93 30.91 5.01
N PRO A 188 -1.24 30.16 3.96
CA PRO A 188 -1.08 30.65 2.59
C PRO A 188 -2.20 31.66 2.27
N ILE A 189 -1.82 32.92 2.09
CA ILE A 189 -2.53 33.85 1.20
C ILE A 189 -1.53 34.13 0.08
N PHE A 190 -1.76 33.56 -1.10
CA PHE A 190 -0.94 33.82 -2.29
C PHE A 190 -1.85 34.31 -3.41
N GLU A 191 -1.68 35.56 -3.81
CA GLU A 191 -2.03 36.03 -5.15
C GLU A 191 -0.86 35.71 -6.07
N LEU A 192 -1.11 34.91 -7.10
CA LEU A 192 -0.14 34.69 -8.17
C LEU A 192 -0.21 35.89 -9.13
N LEU A 193 0.71 36.84 -8.98
CA LEU A 193 0.98 37.81 -10.05
C LEU A 193 2.00 37.19 -11.00
N ALA A 194 1.51 36.78 -12.17
CA ALA A 194 2.37 36.41 -13.29
C ALA A 194 3.05 37.68 -13.84
N PHE A 195 4.37 37.61 -14.02
CA PHE A 195 5.12 38.52 -14.88
C PHE A 195 5.27 37.89 -16.27
#